data_AF-A0A9P6CLP1-F1
#
_entry.id   AF-A0A9P6CLP1-F1
#
_cell.length_a   1.000
_cell.length_b   1.000
_cell.length_c   1.000
_cell.angle_alpha   90.00
_cell.angle_beta   90.00
_cell.angle_gamma   90.00
#
_symmetry.space_group_name_H-M   'P 1'
#
loop_
_entity.id
_entity.type
_entity.pdbx_description
1 polymer ?
#
loop_
_entity_poly.entity_id
_entity_poly.type
_entity_poly.pdbx_seq_one_letter_code
_entity_poly.pdbx_strand_id
1 'polypeptide(L)'
;MNNPLKILCAILTLAVFPIYVQSQDTFNWTSIDPGDSLNWTDCFSPPLQCTRLNVPMNYSASNAGSFALALIRVPSSLNGTAAYQGPVLFNPGGLGGSGVDAMLQLGTQLATVIGPEFDIVSFDPRAQLQVMQTRHP
;
A
#
# COMPACT_ATOMS: atom_id res chain seq x y z
N MET A 1 37.08 29.97 4.75
CA MET A 1 38.35 29.84 4.01
C MET A 1 38.32 28.51 3.27
N ASN A 2 38.00 28.59 1.98
CA ASN A 2 37.86 27.46 1.07
C ASN A 2 39.25 26.92 0.73
N ASN A 3 39.44 25.60 0.82
CA ASN A 3 40.66 24.97 0.33
C ASN A 3 40.34 24.24 -0.99
N PRO A 4 40.80 24.75 -2.16
CA PRO A 4 40.31 24.32 -3.47
C PRO A 4 40.89 22.99 -3.98
N LEU A 5 41.74 22.31 -3.20
CA LEU A 5 42.48 21.12 -3.66
C LEU A 5 41.78 19.77 -3.40
N LYS A 6 40.57 19.76 -2.84
CA LYS A 6 39.79 18.52 -2.62
C LYS A 6 38.74 18.22 -3.70
N ILE A 7 38.57 19.12 -4.69
CA ILE A 7 37.51 19.00 -5.71
C ILE A 7 38.01 18.26 -6.98
N LEU A 8 39.26 17.80 -6.99
CA LEU A 8 39.87 17.17 -8.17
C LEU A 8 40.11 15.66 -7.99
N CYS A 9 39.09 14.91 -7.53
CA CYS A 9 39.12 13.44 -7.61
C CYS A 9 37.74 12.77 -7.63
N ALA A 10 36.67 13.53 -7.90
CA ALA A 10 35.30 13.01 -7.92
C ALA A 10 34.79 12.76 -9.35
N ILE A 11 35.66 12.24 -10.23
CA ILE A 11 35.24 11.75 -11.55
C ILE A 11 35.73 10.32 -11.71
N LEU A 12 34.77 9.43 -11.95
CA LEU A 12 34.92 8.06 -12.46
C LEU A 12 35.19 6.92 -11.46
N THR A 13 34.47 6.86 -10.35
CA THR A 13 33.92 5.55 -9.96
C THR A 13 32.53 5.43 -10.60
N LEU A 14 32.47 4.75 -11.74
CA LEU A 14 31.26 4.04 -12.14
C LEU A 14 30.99 3.00 -11.05
N ALA A 15 30.45 3.44 -9.92
CA ALA A 15 29.71 2.56 -9.05
C ALA A 15 28.54 2.11 -9.91
N VAL A 16 28.71 0.96 -10.55
CA VAL A 16 27.61 0.07 -10.84
C VAL A 16 27.04 -0.21 -9.45
N PHE A 17 26.18 0.68 -8.96
CA PHE A 17 25.20 0.29 -7.99
C PHE A 17 24.48 -0.82 -8.73
N PRO A 18 24.62 -2.11 -8.33
CA PRO A 18 23.63 -3.06 -8.76
C PRO A 18 22.30 -2.38 -8.43
N ILE A 19 21.50 -2.10 -9.47
CA ILE A 19 20.08 -1.90 -9.24
C ILE A 19 19.70 -3.23 -8.62
N TYR A 20 19.73 -3.31 -7.30
CA TYR A 20 18.97 -4.30 -6.59
C TYR A 20 17.56 -3.96 -7.01
N VAL A 21 17.09 -4.60 -8.08
CA VAL A 21 15.68 -4.79 -8.32
C VAL A 21 15.28 -5.57 -7.09
N GLN A 22 14.87 -4.87 -6.03
CA GLN A 22 14.22 -5.50 -4.91
C GLN A 22 13.06 -6.22 -5.57
N SER A 23 13.15 -7.55 -5.58
CA SER A 23 12.00 -8.40 -5.78
C SER A 23 10.95 -7.85 -4.82
N GLN A 24 10.01 -7.06 -5.34
CA GLN A 24 8.77 -6.79 -4.65
C GLN A 24 8.27 -8.18 -4.29
N ASP A 25 8.29 -8.54 -3.01
CA ASP A 25 7.67 -9.78 -2.55
C ASP A 25 6.29 -9.80 -3.17
N THR A 26 6.10 -10.66 -4.17
CA THR A 26 4.87 -10.66 -4.95
C THR A 26 3.84 -11.36 -4.10
N PHE A 27 3.27 -10.61 -3.15
CA PHE A 27 2.19 -11.07 -2.31
C PHE A 27 1.07 -11.62 -3.20
N ASN A 28 0.67 -12.86 -2.95
CA ASN A 28 -0.40 -13.50 -3.70
C ASN A 28 -1.77 -13.00 -3.20
N TRP A 29 -2.34 -12.00 -3.87
CA TRP A 29 -3.66 -11.46 -3.56
C TRP A 29 -4.80 -12.48 -3.64
N THR A 30 -4.64 -13.57 -4.40
CA THR A 30 -5.65 -14.64 -4.46
C THR A 30 -5.69 -15.51 -3.21
N SER A 31 -4.72 -15.38 -2.30
CA SER A 31 -4.73 -16.06 -1.00
C SER A 31 -5.66 -15.43 0.03
N ILE A 32 -6.16 -14.21 -0.23
CA ILE A 32 -7.18 -13.55 0.59
C ILE A 32 -8.54 -13.72 -0.10
N ASP A 33 -9.49 -14.32 0.60
CA ASP A 33 -10.88 -14.37 0.15
C ASP A 33 -11.55 -12.99 0.30
N PRO A 34 -12.20 -12.47 -0.75
CA PRO A 34 -13.00 -11.24 -0.64
C PRO A 34 -14.20 -11.43 0.29
N GLY A 35 -14.37 -10.53 1.25
CA GLY A 35 -15.48 -10.56 2.21
C GLY A 35 -16.31 -9.28 2.22
N ASP A 36 -17.46 -9.32 2.89
CA ASP A 36 -18.30 -8.13 3.14
C ASP A 36 -17.83 -7.31 4.36
N SER A 37 -16.82 -7.83 5.07
CA SER A 37 -16.15 -7.19 6.20
C SER A 37 -14.64 -7.17 5.99
N LEU A 38 -13.96 -6.24 6.66
CA LEU A 38 -12.52 -6.10 6.57
C LEU A 38 -11.83 -7.10 7.52
N ASN A 39 -11.35 -8.21 6.96
CA ASN A 39 -10.55 -9.20 7.67
C ASN A 39 -9.09 -9.03 7.28
N TRP A 40 -8.32 -8.37 8.14
CA TRP A 40 -6.92 -8.03 7.91
C TRP A 40 -6.01 -9.23 8.15
N THR A 41 -5.09 -9.48 7.22
CA THR A 41 -4.02 -10.48 7.35
C THR A 41 -2.67 -9.83 7.07
N ASP A 42 -1.61 -10.34 7.66
CA ASP A 42 -0.25 -9.93 7.33
C ASP A 42 0.03 -10.21 5.85
N CYS A 43 0.69 -9.27 5.19
CA CYS A 43 1.04 -9.34 3.77
C CYS A 43 2.35 -8.58 3.52
N PHE A 44 3.03 -8.89 2.41
CA PHE A 44 4.33 -8.31 2.07
C PHE A 44 5.29 -8.38 3.29
N SER A 45 5.99 -7.28 3.58
CA SER A 45 6.84 -7.15 4.77
C SER A 45 6.10 -6.42 5.91
N PRO A 46 6.35 -6.79 7.18
CA PRO A 46 5.83 -6.06 8.32
C PRO A 46 6.18 -4.56 8.27
N PRO A 47 5.30 -3.67 8.75
CA PRO A 47 4.07 -3.96 9.52
C PRO A 47 2.80 -4.08 8.65
N LEU A 48 2.92 -4.30 7.35
CA LEU A 48 1.77 -4.20 6.44
C LEU A 48 0.74 -5.32 6.64
N GLN A 49 -0.52 -4.93 6.52
CA GLN A 49 -1.65 -5.86 6.49
C GLN A 49 -2.57 -5.57 5.31
N CYS A 50 -3.16 -6.60 4.75
CA CYS A 50 -4.00 -6.53 3.55
C CYS A 50 -5.35 -7.18 3.81
N THR A 51 -6.35 -6.73 3.05
CA THR A 51 -7.67 -7.36 3.01
C THR A 51 -8.34 -7.12 1.65
N ARG A 52 -9.42 -7.85 1.37
CA ARG A 52 -10.20 -7.71 0.14
C ARG A 52 -11.68 -7.53 0.48
N LEU A 53 -12.25 -6.44 -0.01
CA LEU A 53 -13.64 -6.07 0.24
C LEU A 53 -14.48 -6.27 -1.02
N ASN A 54 -15.58 -7.01 -0.89
CA ASN A 54 -16.59 -7.08 -1.93
C ASN A 54 -17.33 -5.75 -2.03
N VAL A 55 -17.32 -5.17 -3.23
CA VAL A 55 -18.02 -3.92 -3.54
C VAL A 55 -18.85 -4.09 -4.81
N PRO A 56 -20.07 -3.52 -4.85
CA PRO A 56 -20.95 -3.70 -5.99
C PRO A 56 -20.39 -3.03 -7.24
N MET A 57 -20.59 -3.68 -8.39
CA MET A 57 -20.23 -3.14 -9.70
C MET A 57 -21.07 -1.90 -10.02
N ASN A 58 -22.35 -1.90 -9.61
CA ASN A 58 -23.25 -0.76 -9.74
C ASN A 58 -24.06 -0.61 -8.44
N TYR A 59 -23.84 0.48 -7.72
CA TYR A 59 -24.57 0.76 -6.47
C TYR A 59 -26.08 0.98 -6.68
N SER A 60 -26.53 1.32 -7.90
CA SER A 60 -27.95 1.48 -8.24
C SER A 60 -28.60 0.20 -8.77
N ALA A 61 -27.83 -0.87 -9.01
CA ALA A 61 -28.34 -2.13 -9.52
C ALA A 61 -27.70 -3.31 -8.77
N SER A 62 -28.43 -3.85 -7.79
CA SER A 62 -27.96 -4.92 -6.89
C SER A 62 -27.60 -6.22 -7.60
N ASN A 63 -28.06 -6.44 -8.83
CA ASN A 63 -27.77 -7.62 -9.65
C ASN A 63 -26.60 -7.43 -10.64
N ALA A 64 -25.90 -6.29 -10.62
CA ALA A 64 -24.79 -6.01 -11.54
C ALA A 64 -23.48 -6.75 -11.19
N GLY A 65 -23.49 -7.60 -10.16
CA GLY A 65 -22.30 -8.29 -9.65
C GLY A 65 -21.44 -7.40 -8.74
N SER A 66 -20.33 -7.96 -8.28
CA SER A 66 -19.36 -7.31 -7.41
C SER A 66 -17.93 -7.50 -7.94
N PHE A 67 -16.99 -6.76 -7.35
CA PHE A 67 -15.57 -6.96 -7.53
C PHE A 67 -14.86 -6.86 -6.18
N ALA A 68 -13.66 -7.43 -6.08
CA ALA A 68 -12.87 -7.38 -4.85
C ALA A 68 -11.94 -6.17 -4.88
N LEU A 69 -12.24 -5.18 -4.03
CA LEU A 69 -11.37 -4.04 -3.78
C LEU A 69 -10.18 -4.51 -2.93
N ALA A 70 -8.96 -4.26 -3.38
CA ALA A 70 -7.75 -4.53 -2.60
C ALA A 70 -7.50 -3.36 -1.64
N LEU A 71 -7.31 -3.67 -0.35
CA LEU A 71 -6.95 -2.70 0.68
C LEU A 71 -5.67 -3.13 1.38
N ILE A 72 -4.90 -2.13 1.81
CA ILE A 72 -3.65 -2.28 2.56
C ILE A 72 -3.67 -1.30 3.72
N ARG A 73 -3.03 -1.67 4.84
CA ARG A 73 -2.82 -0.76 5.96
C ARG A 73 -1.45 -0.93 6.61
N VAL A 74 -1.00 0.14 7.25
CA VAL A 74 -0.08 0.08 8.39
C VAL A 74 -0.95 0.19 9.66
N PRO A 75 -1.01 -0.84 10.51
CA PRO A 75 -1.83 -0.80 11.71
C PRO A 75 -1.19 0.12 12.76
N SER A 76 -2.04 0.78 13.54
CA SER A 76 -1.68 1.55 14.73
C SER A 76 -0.99 0.64 15.74
N SER A 77 0.12 1.12 16.34
CA SER A 77 0.76 0.46 17.48
C SER A 77 -0.06 0.57 18.78
N LEU A 78 -1.11 1.39 18.78
CA LEU A 78 -2.02 1.62 19.89
C LEU A 78 -3.39 0.96 19.70
N ASN A 79 -3.55 0.11 18.68
CA ASN A 79 -4.79 -0.63 18.43
C ASN A 79 -5.24 -1.40 19.69
N GLY A 80 -6.53 -1.31 20.03
CA GLY A 80 -7.11 -1.93 21.23
C GLY A 80 -6.88 -1.16 22.54
N THR A 81 -6.18 -0.03 22.51
CA THR A 81 -6.02 0.87 23.67
C THR A 81 -6.99 2.04 23.62
N ALA A 82 -7.15 2.75 24.74
CA ALA A 82 -7.97 3.97 24.80
C ALA A 82 -7.40 5.15 24.00
N ALA A 83 -6.12 5.08 23.59
CA ALA A 83 -5.47 6.10 22.78
C ALA A 83 -5.66 5.89 21.27
N TYR A 84 -6.23 4.75 20.84
CA TYR A 84 -6.53 4.51 19.43
C TYR A 84 -7.62 5.47 18.92
N GLN A 85 -7.34 6.17 17.83
CA GLN A 85 -8.22 7.19 17.26
C GLN A 85 -8.88 6.79 15.94
N GLY A 86 -8.59 5.59 15.42
CA GLY A 86 -9.27 5.05 14.22
C GLY A 86 -8.41 5.09 12.95
N PRO A 87 -9.00 4.76 11.79
CA PRO A 87 -8.30 4.74 10.51
C PRO A 87 -8.25 6.10 9.83
N VAL A 88 -7.13 6.40 9.18
CA VAL A 88 -6.96 7.50 8.22
C VAL A 88 -6.84 6.91 6.83
N LEU A 89 -7.74 7.33 5.94
CA LEU A 89 -7.75 6.90 4.54
C LEU A 89 -6.83 7.78 3.69
N PHE A 90 -5.81 7.16 3.11
CA PHE A 90 -4.88 7.79 2.19
C PHE A 90 -5.23 7.40 0.75
N ASN A 91 -5.22 8.38 -0.15
CA ASN A 91 -5.29 8.18 -1.59
C ASN A 91 -4.16 9.00 -2.24
N PRO A 92 -3.16 8.36 -2.88
CA PRO A 92 -2.02 9.07 -3.48
C PRO A 92 -2.42 9.98 -4.66
N GLY A 93 -3.62 9.84 -5.21
CA GLY A 93 -4.10 10.61 -6.35
C GLY A 93 -3.65 10.06 -7.70
N GLY A 94 -3.71 10.90 -8.75
CA GLY A 94 -3.50 10.50 -10.14
C GLY A 94 -4.67 9.72 -10.75
N LEU A 95 -4.61 9.46 -12.06
CA LEU A 95 -5.55 8.55 -12.73
C LEU A 95 -4.95 7.15 -12.68
N GLY A 96 -5.60 6.24 -11.93
CA GLY A 96 -5.18 4.84 -11.85
C GLY A 96 -3.91 4.57 -11.01
N GLY A 97 -3.54 5.47 -10.10
CA GLY A 97 -2.47 5.18 -9.13
C GLY A 97 -2.89 4.08 -8.15
N SER A 98 -2.03 3.08 -7.94
CA SER A 98 -2.25 2.03 -6.93
C SER A 98 -1.99 2.59 -5.53
N GLY A 99 -2.99 2.50 -4.66
CA GLY A 99 -2.85 2.81 -3.26
C GLY A 99 -2.02 1.77 -2.52
N VAL A 100 -2.05 0.51 -2.98
CA VAL A 100 -1.17 -0.57 -2.51
C VAL A 100 0.30 -0.23 -2.75
N ASP A 101 0.66 0.08 -4.00
CA ASP A 101 2.05 0.37 -4.36
C ASP A 101 2.57 1.63 -3.66
N ALA A 102 1.70 2.62 -3.44
CA ALA A 102 2.04 3.82 -2.67
C ALA A 102 2.32 3.49 -1.20
N MET A 103 1.52 2.61 -0.57
CA MET A 103 1.74 2.20 0.82
C MET A 103 2.99 1.32 0.99
N LEU A 104 3.35 0.52 0.00
CA LEU A 104 4.61 -0.22 -0.01
C LEU A 104 5.82 0.72 0.02
N GLN A 105 5.70 1.92 -0.56
CA GLN A 105 6.78 2.91 -0.62
C GLN A 105 6.76 3.91 0.54
N LEU A 106 5.57 4.36 0.96
CA LEU A 106 5.40 5.51 1.85
C LEU A 106 4.65 5.20 3.15
N GLY A 107 4.07 4.01 3.32
CA GLY A 107 3.14 3.72 4.41
C GLY A 107 3.71 3.95 5.81
N THR A 108 4.95 3.53 6.07
CA THR A 108 5.62 3.72 7.36
C THR A 108 5.99 5.18 7.63
N GLN A 109 6.33 5.93 6.58
CA GLN A 109 6.58 7.38 6.68
C GLN A 109 5.29 8.13 7.00
N LEU A 110 4.19 7.78 6.33
CA LEU A 110 2.87 8.34 6.62
C LEU A 110 2.43 8.05 8.07
N ALA A 111 2.60 6.82 8.54
CA ALA A 111 2.29 6.46 9.93
C ALA A 111 3.13 7.25 10.94
N THR A 112 4.39 7.52 10.63
CA THR A 112 5.28 8.35 11.48
C THR A 112 4.81 9.80 11.55
N VAL A 113 4.37 10.37 10.43
CA VAL A 113 3.92 11.77 10.36
C VAL A 113 2.54 11.96 10.99
N ILE A 114 1.62 11.01 10.77
CA ILE A 114 0.24 11.10 11.24
C ILE A 114 0.13 10.78 12.73
N GLY A 115 0.92 9.82 13.22
CA GLY A 115 0.99 9.46 14.64
C GLY A 115 0.58 8.01 14.91
N PRO A 116 1.04 7.44 16.05
CA PRO A 116 0.81 6.05 16.40
C PRO A 116 -0.65 5.71 16.72
N GLU A 117 -1.52 6.70 16.92
CA GLU A 117 -2.93 6.53 17.27
C GLU A 117 -3.80 6.04 16.11
N PHE A 118 -3.29 6.06 14.88
CA PHE A 118 -4.07 5.83 13.66
C PHE A 118 -3.62 4.60 12.88
N ASP A 119 -4.59 3.86 12.33
CA ASP A 119 -4.32 2.96 11.21
C ASP A 119 -4.17 3.81 9.94
N ILE A 120 -3.15 3.58 9.13
CA ILE A 120 -3.02 4.25 7.82
C ILE A 120 -3.50 3.29 6.76
N VAL A 121 -4.62 3.58 6.12
CA VAL A 121 -5.31 2.68 5.19
C VAL A 121 -5.27 3.26 3.78
N SER A 122 -5.02 2.42 2.78
CA SER A 122 -5.13 2.78 1.35
C SER A 122 -5.78 1.64 0.58
N PHE A 123 -6.17 1.90 -0.66
CA PHE A 123 -6.84 0.93 -1.52
C PHE A 123 -6.50 1.19 -2.98
N ASP A 124 -6.66 0.15 -3.81
CA ASP A 124 -6.55 0.29 -5.25
C ASP A 124 -7.91 0.68 -5.84
N PRO A 125 -8.05 1.88 -6.46
CA PRO A 125 -9.31 2.27 -7.07
C PRO A 125 -9.74 1.32 -8.19
N ARG A 126 -11.04 1.35 -8.52
CA ARG A 126 -11.58 0.59 -9.65
C ARG A 126 -10.81 0.93 -10.92
N ALA A 127 -10.42 -0.10 -11.68
CA ALA A 127 -9.57 -0.11 -12.89
C ALA A 127 -8.11 -0.57 -12.67
N GLN A 128 -7.68 -0.80 -11.42
CA GLN A 128 -6.35 -1.34 -11.15
C GLN A 128 -6.28 -2.88 -11.34
N LEU A 129 -5.12 -3.40 -11.79
CA LEU A 129 -4.94 -4.83 -12.09
C LEU A 129 -5.19 -5.73 -10.87
N GLN A 130 -4.75 -5.31 -9.68
CA GLN A 130 -4.98 -6.01 -8.41
C GLN A 130 -6.48 -6.18 -8.09
N VAL A 131 -7.32 -5.26 -8.57
CA VAL A 131 -8.80 -5.30 -8.45
C VAL A 131 -9.42 -6.22 -9.50
N MET A 132 -8.76 -6.41 -10.65
CA MET A 132 -9.25 -7.19 -11.80
C MET A 132 -8.93 -8.70 -11.72
N GLN A 133 -8.16 -9.14 -10.72
CA GLN A 133 -7.81 -10.55 -10.51
C GLN A 133 -8.99 -11.44 -10.04
N THR A 134 -10.23 -10.93 -10.03
CA THR A 134 -11.46 -11.70 -9.73
C THR A 134 -12.37 -11.94 -10.93
N ARG A 135 -11.92 -11.79 -12.18
CA ARG A 135 -12.68 -12.39 -13.28
C ARG A 135 -12.58 -13.91 -13.17
N HIS A 136 -13.56 -14.50 -12.47
CA HIS A 136 -13.91 -15.90 -12.67
C HIS A 136 -14.27 -16.07 -14.16
N PRO A 137 -13.88 -17.19 -14.79
CA PRO A 137 -14.21 -17.51 -16.19
C PRO A 137 -15.72 -17.56 -16.45
#